data_AF-A0A6I6H664-F1
#
_entry.id   AF-A0A6I6H664-F1
#
_cell.length_a   1.000
_cell.length_b   1.000
_cell.length_c   1.000
_cell.angle_alpha   90.00
_cell.angle_beta   90.00
_cell.angle_gamma   90.00
#
_symmetry.space_group_name_H-M   'P 1'
#
loop_
_entity.id
_entity.type
_entity.pdbx_description
1 polymer ?
#
loop_
_entity_poly.entity_id
_entity_poly.type
_entity_poly.pdbx_seq_one_letter_code
_entity_poly.pdbx_strand_id
1 'polypeptide(L)'
;MRNNYLMRHWRGEMSLGISYWLNATVLGAGGATLLSSLAKETLRNAHNLRLSSAVGLSLTVLGTVIWIWGAVGIWRSARQHASRGGSAGWAVVAKFMVLIGAMFWGSQWTQRLGPQAWELAQVAVGHDPVPAAKISISPDGRSAALDGPMGEGSAKALSVALAGASDVRRLELRSGGGRMLEGSAIAQMVRDRKLDTYVQVQCESACTLVFLAGRERAATRNARIGFHRPSLVASNVRDETTITAETIAAYKAAGMPERFIEKITQTSAQSMWFPTHAELLAANAVTRTATGGETVGRIDRSSRGSLREMYAADPFWLAVEARFPETIDKAADRAWAVSQRGAPDIDVVKSGSTVLSGLTARLLRTANDEQLDEFLMLFNSQLAAVRATSAQNCSNYLAGAELAPASLPEALEKREDLLIRAMLQAEPRQDVRPPSPEVLRRALAPVLATVPAVQVQIVQKLRAHGHEPDAQCEAARNFFGAVAKLPVASRRVVLRSMYQRPALAGASPAHGG
;
A
#
# COMPACT_ATOMS: atom_id res chain seq x y z
N MET A 1 13.95 65.98 1.55
CA MET A 1 13.69 64.59 1.09
C MET A 1 14.73 64.06 0.08
N ARG A 2 15.98 64.53 0.11
CA ARG A 2 17.11 64.02 -0.69
C ARG A 2 17.92 63.06 0.20
N ASN A 3 17.74 61.74 0.06
CA ASN A 3 18.71 60.66 0.41
C ASN A 3 18.09 59.27 0.69
N ASN A 4 16.96 58.88 0.09
CA ASN A 4 16.54 57.47 0.18
C ASN A 4 17.42 56.60 -0.75
N TYR A 5 18.26 55.73 -0.17
CA TYR A 5 19.15 54.81 -0.88
C TYR A 5 18.43 53.96 -1.92
N LEU A 6 17.26 53.40 -1.58
CA LEU A 6 16.47 52.55 -2.49
C LEU A 6 16.02 53.32 -3.72
N MET A 7 15.59 54.58 -3.53
CA MET A 7 15.12 55.42 -4.62
C MET A 7 16.27 55.91 -5.50
N ARG A 8 17.44 56.18 -4.92
CA ARG A 8 18.66 56.53 -5.67
C ARG A 8 19.09 55.41 -6.60
N HIS A 9 19.07 54.15 -6.14
CA HIS A 9 19.33 53.00 -7.00
C HIS A 9 18.26 52.86 -8.08
N TRP A 10 16.98 52.91 -7.70
CA TRP A 10 15.86 52.81 -8.66
C TRP A 10 15.94 53.87 -9.75
N ARG A 11 16.36 55.10 -9.45
CA ARG A 11 16.54 56.19 -10.43
C ARG A 11 17.83 56.06 -11.26
N GLY A 12 18.70 55.10 -10.96
CA GLY A 12 19.99 54.91 -11.62
C GLY A 12 21.05 55.92 -11.21
N GLU A 13 20.88 56.61 -10.07
CA GLU A 13 21.81 57.63 -9.56
C GLU A 13 23.12 57.02 -9.01
N MET A 14 23.15 55.70 -8.78
CA MET A 14 24.34 54.98 -8.32
C MET A 14 25.25 54.56 -9.48
N SER A 15 26.52 54.30 -9.17
CA SER A 15 27.48 53.76 -10.15
C SER A 15 27.03 52.38 -10.65
N LEU A 16 27.49 52.00 -11.84
CA LEU A 16 27.14 50.71 -12.44
C LEU A 16 27.63 49.54 -11.57
N GLY A 17 28.84 49.65 -11.02
CA GLY A 17 29.41 48.64 -10.12
C GLY A 17 28.60 48.45 -8.84
N ILE A 18 28.18 49.55 -8.17
CA ILE A 18 27.32 49.46 -6.98
C ILE A 18 25.95 48.86 -7.34
N SER A 19 25.38 49.31 -8.47
CA SER A 19 24.06 48.87 -8.91
C SER A 19 24.03 47.37 -9.23
N TYR A 20 25.09 46.87 -9.88
CA TYR A 20 25.19 45.47 -10.28
C TYR A 20 25.62 44.57 -9.12
N TRP A 21 26.82 44.81 -8.57
CA TRP A 21 27.43 43.88 -7.61
C TRP A 21 26.85 44.01 -6.21
N LEU A 22 26.76 45.22 -5.67
CA LEU A 22 26.28 45.40 -4.31
C LEU A 22 24.75 45.24 -4.23
N ASN A 23 24.02 45.98 -5.06
CA ASN A 23 22.56 46.07 -4.91
C ASN A 23 21.84 44.85 -5.50
N ALA A 24 22.11 44.47 -6.74
CA ALA A 24 21.40 43.35 -7.36
C ALA A 24 21.94 41.99 -6.89
N THR A 25 23.25 41.81 -6.82
CA THR A 25 23.85 40.51 -6.45
C THR A 25 23.87 40.29 -4.94
N VAL A 26 24.56 41.13 -4.16
CA VAL A 26 24.74 40.89 -2.72
C VAL A 26 23.44 41.14 -1.94
N LEU A 27 22.89 42.35 -2.02
CA LEU A 27 21.68 42.71 -1.28
C LEU A 27 20.43 42.06 -1.88
N GLY A 28 20.34 42.00 -3.20
CA GLY A 28 19.20 41.44 -3.90
C GLY A 28 19.17 39.90 -3.83
N ALA A 29 19.98 39.24 -4.64
CA ALA A 29 19.99 37.78 -4.73
C ALA A 29 20.49 37.11 -3.43
N GLY A 30 21.58 37.62 -2.83
CA GLY A 30 22.11 37.12 -1.57
C GLY A 30 21.13 37.31 -0.41
N GLY A 31 20.56 38.50 -0.27
CA GLY A 31 19.56 38.80 0.75
C GLY A 31 18.28 37.96 0.60
N ALA A 32 17.75 37.82 -0.61
CA ALA A 32 16.57 36.99 -0.87
C ALA A 32 16.82 35.50 -0.56
N THR A 33 18.03 35.01 -0.88
CA THR A 33 18.44 33.63 -0.56
C THR A 33 18.53 33.43 0.95
N LEU A 34 19.17 34.35 1.67
CA LEU A 34 19.28 34.30 3.13
C LEU A 34 17.90 34.33 3.80
N LEU A 35 17.03 35.26 3.40
CA LEU A 35 15.66 35.36 3.93
C LEU A 35 14.86 34.08 3.69
N SER A 36 14.97 33.50 2.49
CA SER A 36 14.31 32.24 2.15
C SER A 36 14.81 31.09 3.01
N SER A 37 16.13 30.99 3.24
CA SER A 37 16.73 29.97 4.10
C SER A 37 16.31 30.12 5.57
N LEU A 38 16.32 31.34 6.11
CA LEU A 38 15.88 31.62 7.48
C LEU A 38 14.40 31.29 7.68
N ALA A 39 13.55 31.64 6.70
CA ALA A 39 12.13 31.31 6.76
C ALA A 39 11.89 29.80 6.67
N LYS A 40 12.62 29.07 5.82
CA LYS A 40 12.56 27.61 5.76
C LYS A 40 12.92 26.96 7.09
N GLU A 41 13.98 27.44 7.75
CA GLU A 41 14.38 26.94 9.08
C GLU A 41 13.31 27.24 10.13
N THR A 42 12.79 28.47 10.14
CA THR A 42 11.74 28.88 11.09
C THR A 42 10.44 28.09 10.90
N LEU A 43 10.08 27.80 9.65
CA LEU A 43 8.86 27.04 9.30
C LEU A 43 9.07 25.53 9.28
N ARG A 44 10.28 25.04 9.57
CA ARG A 44 10.59 23.61 9.49
C ARG A 44 9.66 22.75 10.35
N ASN A 45 9.27 23.28 11.52
CA ASN A 45 8.37 22.65 12.48
C ASN A 45 6.95 23.27 12.45
N ALA A 46 6.65 24.14 11.49
CA ALA A 46 5.33 24.73 11.38
C ALA A 46 4.34 23.68 10.83
N HIS A 47 3.43 23.22 11.69
CA HIS A 47 2.34 22.31 11.30
C HIS A 47 1.12 23.04 10.72
N ASN A 48 1.17 24.37 10.59
CA ASN A 48 0.06 25.16 10.07
C ASN A 48 0.27 25.47 8.58
N LEU A 49 -0.57 24.87 7.73
CA LEU A 49 -0.48 24.99 6.29
C LEU A 49 -0.70 26.43 5.79
N ARG A 50 -1.64 27.19 6.41
CA ARG A 50 -1.92 28.58 6.03
C ARG A 50 -0.76 29.50 6.34
N LEU A 51 -0.22 29.40 7.56
CA LEU A 51 0.90 30.23 7.99
C LEU A 51 2.11 30.01 7.08
N SER A 52 2.45 28.74 6.85
CA SER A 52 3.52 28.38 5.92
C SER A 52 3.25 29.00 4.55
N SER A 53 2.06 28.82 4.00
CA SER A 53 1.70 29.33 2.67
C SER A 53 1.74 30.85 2.56
N ALA A 54 1.26 31.58 3.57
CA ALA A 54 1.31 33.03 3.62
C ALA A 54 2.75 33.56 3.65
N VAL A 55 3.64 32.93 4.41
CA VAL A 55 5.06 33.30 4.46
C VAL A 55 5.73 33.01 3.12
N GLY A 56 5.51 31.85 2.51
CA GLY A 56 6.10 31.52 1.20
C GLY A 56 5.61 32.45 0.08
N LEU A 57 4.33 32.81 0.08
CA LEU A 57 3.79 33.82 -0.83
C LEU A 57 4.48 35.16 -0.61
N SER A 58 4.60 35.59 0.64
CA SER A 58 5.25 36.86 1.00
C SER A 58 6.70 36.91 0.51
N LEU A 59 7.46 35.82 0.69
CA LEU A 59 8.84 35.70 0.22
C LEU A 59 8.92 35.71 -1.31
N THR A 60 7.98 35.05 -1.98
CA THR A 60 7.91 34.98 -3.45
C THR A 60 7.61 36.35 -4.06
N VAL A 61 6.68 37.10 -3.45
CA VAL A 61 6.35 38.48 -3.83
C VAL A 61 7.53 39.41 -3.54
N LEU A 62 8.11 39.34 -2.33
CA LEU A 62 9.24 40.17 -1.94
C LEU A 62 10.46 39.92 -2.84
N GLY A 63 10.79 38.66 -3.13
CA GLY A 63 11.86 38.27 -4.03
C GLY A 63 11.66 38.84 -5.44
N THR A 64 10.44 38.78 -5.96
CA THR A 64 10.08 39.39 -7.25
C THR A 64 10.27 40.92 -7.24
N VAL A 65 9.83 41.59 -6.18
CA VAL A 65 10.00 43.05 -6.02
C VAL A 65 11.48 43.43 -5.97
N ILE A 66 12.28 42.70 -5.19
CA ILE A 66 13.73 42.91 -5.07
C ILE A 66 14.43 42.70 -6.42
N TRP A 67 14.05 41.65 -7.15
CA TRP A 67 14.60 41.36 -8.48
C TRP A 67 14.27 42.48 -9.49
N ILE A 68 13.02 42.96 -9.53
CA ILE A 68 12.61 44.08 -10.38
C ILE A 68 13.37 45.36 -10.00
N TRP A 69 13.50 45.64 -8.70
CA TRP A 69 14.24 46.80 -8.20
C TRP A 69 15.71 46.78 -8.65
N GLY A 70 16.38 45.64 -8.53
CA GLY A 70 17.76 45.44 -9.00
C GLY A 70 17.90 45.60 -10.52
N ALA A 71 17.03 44.96 -11.30
CA ALA A 71 17.06 45.01 -12.75
C ALA A 71 16.85 46.43 -13.30
N VAL A 72 15.85 47.15 -12.77
CA VAL A 72 15.56 48.54 -13.16
C VAL A 72 16.69 49.47 -12.76
N GLY A 73 17.26 49.29 -11.56
CA GLY A 73 18.39 50.10 -11.11
C GLY A 73 19.65 49.89 -11.94
N ILE A 74 20.00 48.63 -12.30
CA ILE A 74 21.10 48.34 -13.24
C ILE A 74 20.82 48.99 -14.59
N TRP A 75 19.63 48.80 -15.15
CA TRP A 75 19.29 49.32 -16.48
C TRP A 75 19.40 50.85 -16.55
N ARG A 76 18.86 51.55 -15.55
CA ARG A 76 18.91 53.02 -15.47
C ARG A 76 20.32 53.54 -15.16
N SER A 77 21.10 52.84 -14.33
CA SER A 77 22.52 53.17 -14.09
C SER A 77 23.35 52.98 -15.37
N ALA A 78 23.15 51.89 -16.11
CA ALA A 78 23.82 51.62 -17.38
C ALA A 78 23.50 52.68 -18.44
N ARG A 79 22.26 53.19 -18.51
CA ARG A 79 21.90 54.31 -19.42
C ARG A 79 22.71 55.58 -19.15
N GLN A 80 23.08 55.83 -17.90
CA GLN A 80 23.80 57.03 -17.47
C GLN A 80 25.30 56.79 -17.29
N HIS A 81 25.80 55.58 -17.59
CA HIS A 81 27.18 55.21 -17.26
C HIS A 81 28.19 55.96 -18.14
N ALA A 82 27.94 56.04 -19.46
CA ALA A 82 28.82 56.74 -20.40
C ALA A 82 28.84 58.25 -20.16
N SER A 83 27.68 58.86 -19.84
CA SER A 83 27.61 60.29 -19.54
C SER A 83 28.31 60.69 -18.23
N ARG A 84 28.64 59.71 -17.37
CA ARG A 84 29.41 59.89 -16.13
C ARG A 84 30.89 59.51 -16.29
N GLY A 85 31.38 59.34 -17.53
CA GLY A 85 32.78 59.00 -17.81
C GLY A 85 33.11 57.50 -17.77
N GLY A 86 32.11 56.63 -17.66
CA GLY A 86 32.28 55.17 -17.75
C GLY A 86 32.35 54.65 -19.19
N SER A 87 32.77 53.39 -19.39
CA SER A 87 32.86 52.84 -20.75
C SER A 87 31.48 52.45 -21.30
N ALA A 88 31.22 52.78 -22.57
CA ALA A 88 29.97 52.41 -23.22
C ALA A 88 29.82 50.88 -23.36
N GLY A 89 30.93 50.15 -23.53
CA GLY A 89 30.94 48.69 -23.62
C GLY A 89 30.36 48.03 -22.36
N TRP A 90 30.79 48.45 -21.16
CA TRP A 90 30.26 47.90 -19.91
C TRP A 90 28.78 48.21 -19.69
N ALA A 91 28.32 49.38 -20.16
CA ALA A 91 26.90 49.71 -20.14
C ALA A 91 26.06 48.79 -21.05
N VAL A 92 26.59 48.44 -22.23
CA VAL A 92 25.95 47.51 -23.18
C VAL A 92 25.90 46.11 -22.58
N VAL A 93 27.02 45.61 -22.05
CA VAL A 93 27.09 44.28 -21.41
C VAL A 93 26.08 44.19 -20.25
N ALA A 94 26.02 45.18 -19.36
CA ALA A 94 25.08 45.18 -18.25
C ALA A 94 23.61 45.13 -18.72
N LYS A 95 23.25 45.86 -19.78
CA LYS A 95 21.90 45.81 -20.37
C LYS A 95 21.58 44.43 -20.94
N PHE A 96 22.51 43.81 -21.67
CA PHE A 96 22.33 42.45 -22.17
C PHE A 96 22.15 41.44 -21.03
N MET A 97 22.94 41.55 -19.95
CA MET A 97 22.78 40.69 -18.77
C MET A 97 21.42 40.87 -18.09
N VAL A 98 20.89 42.10 -18.02
CA VAL A 98 19.52 42.35 -17.51
C VAL A 98 18.47 41.70 -18.41
N LEU A 99 18.62 41.74 -19.74
CA LEU A 99 17.67 41.09 -20.67
C LEU A 99 17.70 39.56 -20.54
N ILE A 100 18.89 38.97 -20.46
CA ILE A 100 19.05 37.53 -20.21
C ILE A 100 18.43 37.16 -18.86
N GLY A 101 18.71 37.95 -17.82
CA GLY A 101 18.12 37.77 -16.50
C GLY A 101 16.60 37.86 -16.52
N ALA A 102 16.03 38.81 -17.27
CA ALA A 102 14.59 38.97 -17.41
C ALA A 102 13.92 37.81 -18.14
N MET A 103 14.56 37.28 -19.18
CA MET A 103 14.10 36.09 -19.89
C MET A 103 14.13 34.87 -18.97
N PHE A 104 15.24 34.66 -18.25
CA PHE A 104 15.36 33.57 -17.29
C PHE A 104 14.32 33.68 -16.17
N TRP A 105 14.17 34.87 -15.57
CA TRP A 105 13.18 35.13 -14.53
C TRP A 105 11.75 34.92 -15.02
N GLY A 106 11.42 35.42 -16.22
CA GLY A 106 10.12 35.19 -16.86
C GLY A 106 9.83 33.71 -17.06
N SER A 107 10.81 32.93 -17.52
CA SER A 107 10.70 31.46 -17.65
C SER A 107 10.48 30.77 -16.29
N GLN A 108 11.24 31.16 -15.24
CA GLN A 108 11.02 30.63 -13.89
C GLN A 108 9.64 30.98 -13.34
N TRP A 109 9.14 32.19 -13.64
CA TRP A 109 7.83 32.63 -13.21
C TRP A 109 6.70 31.84 -13.88
N THR A 110 6.79 31.61 -15.20
CA THR A 110 5.76 30.86 -15.93
C THR A 110 5.77 29.37 -15.57
N GLN A 111 6.94 28.77 -15.37
CA GLN A 111 7.05 27.33 -15.17
C GLN A 111 6.99 26.88 -13.71
N ARG A 112 7.33 27.75 -12.75
CA ARG A 112 7.46 27.35 -11.34
C ARG A 112 6.78 28.33 -10.38
N LEU A 113 7.28 29.57 -10.32
CA LEU A 113 6.93 30.48 -9.23
C LEU A 113 5.50 31.03 -9.33
N GLY A 114 5.00 31.28 -10.54
CA GLY A 114 3.63 31.77 -10.76
C GLY A 114 2.56 30.76 -10.34
N PRO A 115 2.57 29.51 -10.87
CA PRO A 115 1.66 28.46 -10.43
C PRO A 115 1.77 28.19 -8.92
N GLN A 116 2.99 28.15 -8.37
CA GLN A 116 3.20 27.97 -6.93
C GLN A 116 2.64 29.14 -6.11
N ALA A 117 2.88 30.39 -6.51
CA ALA A 117 2.35 31.56 -5.83
C ALA A 117 0.81 31.59 -5.84
N TRP A 118 0.20 31.19 -6.96
CA TRP A 118 -1.26 31.06 -7.07
C TRP A 118 -1.82 30.06 -6.05
N GLU A 119 -1.19 28.90 -5.95
CA GLU A 119 -1.59 27.88 -4.99
C GLU A 119 -1.37 28.31 -3.53
N LEU A 120 -0.21 28.90 -3.23
CA LEU A 120 0.10 29.44 -1.91
C LEU A 120 -0.91 30.53 -1.49
N ALA A 121 -1.33 31.38 -2.43
CA ALA A 121 -2.34 32.41 -2.19
C ALA A 121 -3.70 31.80 -1.82
N GLN A 122 -4.17 30.81 -2.59
CA GLN A 122 -5.42 30.12 -2.31
C GLN A 122 -5.42 29.47 -0.91
N VAL A 123 -4.36 28.74 -0.58
CA VAL A 123 -4.21 28.10 0.75
C VAL A 123 -4.09 29.14 1.87
N ALA A 124 -3.36 30.23 1.67
CA ALA A 124 -3.20 31.29 2.67
C ALA A 124 -4.54 31.95 3.05
N VAL A 125 -5.47 32.08 2.09
CA VAL A 125 -6.84 32.59 2.32
C VAL A 125 -7.84 31.48 2.70
N GLY A 126 -7.36 30.27 3.00
CA GLY A 126 -8.16 29.14 3.48
C GLY A 126 -8.96 28.41 2.41
N HIS A 127 -8.63 28.60 1.13
CA HIS A 127 -9.21 27.87 0.00
C HIS A 127 -8.19 26.86 -0.53
N ASP A 128 -7.98 25.74 0.17
CA ASP A 128 -7.12 24.68 -0.37
C ASP A 128 -7.80 24.02 -1.58
N PRO A 129 -7.18 24.02 -2.79
CA PRO A 129 -7.72 23.31 -3.95
C PRO A 129 -7.74 21.79 -3.76
N VAL A 130 -6.97 21.25 -2.81
CA VAL A 130 -7.02 19.84 -2.42
C VAL A 130 -8.13 19.65 -1.37
N PRO A 131 -9.17 18.85 -1.64
CA PRO A 131 -10.21 18.58 -0.65
C PRO A 131 -9.66 17.89 0.60
N ALA A 132 -10.22 18.18 1.76
CA ALA A 132 -9.92 17.45 2.99
C ALA A 132 -10.45 16.01 2.92
N ALA A 133 -9.71 15.08 3.51
CA ALA A 133 -10.12 13.69 3.59
C ALA A 133 -11.37 13.55 4.47
N LYS A 134 -12.30 12.69 4.05
CA LYS A 134 -13.44 12.29 4.87
C LYS A 134 -12.97 11.24 5.87
N ILE A 135 -13.29 11.47 7.15
CA ILE A 135 -12.98 10.55 8.23
C ILE A 135 -14.26 9.94 8.77
N SER A 136 -14.30 8.62 8.89
CA SER A 136 -15.39 7.87 9.52
C SER A 136 -14.86 6.90 10.56
N ILE A 137 -15.67 6.62 11.58
CA ILE A 137 -15.40 5.62 12.61
C ILE A 137 -16.32 4.42 12.38
N SER A 138 -15.81 3.21 12.56
CA SER A 138 -16.60 1.99 12.46
C SER A 138 -17.67 1.93 13.56
N PRO A 139 -18.80 1.23 13.33
CA PRO A 139 -19.85 1.09 14.34
C PRO A 139 -19.36 0.51 15.67
N ASP A 140 -18.32 -0.33 15.64
CA ASP A 140 -17.71 -0.93 16.84
C ASP A 140 -16.65 -0.04 17.52
N GLY A 141 -16.36 1.14 16.96
CA GLY A 141 -15.38 2.09 17.49
C GLY A 141 -13.92 1.64 17.39
N ARG A 142 -13.62 0.52 16.71
CA ARG A 142 -12.26 -0.08 16.68
C ARG A 142 -11.44 0.30 15.45
N SER A 143 -12.06 0.86 14.43
CA SER A 143 -11.40 1.24 13.18
C SER A 143 -11.83 2.63 12.74
N ALA A 144 -10.91 3.36 12.13
CA ALA A 144 -11.19 4.61 11.43
C ALA A 144 -10.92 4.41 9.94
N ALA A 145 -11.62 5.12 9.07
CA ALA A 145 -11.30 5.21 7.65
C ALA A 145 -10.96 6.64 7.25
N LEU A 146 -9.94 6.76 6.40
CA LEU A 146 -9.57 7.97 5.69
C LEU A 146 -9.88 7.79 4.20
N ASP A 147 -10.72 8.68 3.67
CA ASP A 147 -11.23 8.63 2.32
C ASP A 147 -11.00 9.93 1.55
N GLY A 148 -10.33 9.82 0.41
CA GLY A 148 -10.09 10.95 -0.50
C GLY A 148 -8.73 11.61 -0.31
N PRO A 149 -8.50 12.73 -1.01
CA PRO A 149 -7.25 13.49 -0.91
C PRO A 149 -7.01 14.03 0.50
N MET A 150 -5.74 14.22 0.87
CA MET A 150 -5.35 14.81 2.16
C MET A 150 -5.06 16.31 2.00
N GLY A 151 -6.11 17.10 1.85
CA GLY A 151 -6.04 18.57 1.87
C GLY A 151 -6.02 19.17 3.27
N GLU A 152 -5.98 20.50 3.36
CA GLU A 152 -6.00 21.24 4.61
C GLU A 152 -7.06 20.74 5.60
N GLY A 153 -6.64 20.43 6.83
CA GLY A 153 -7.54 20.04 7.91
C GLY A 153 -7.83 18.54 7.98
N SER A 154 -7.31 17.73 7.07
CA SER A 154 -7.43 16.25 7.12
C SER A 154 -6.85 15.68 8.41
N ALA A 155 -5.67 16.14 8.83
CA ALA A 155 -5.05 15.73 10.09
C ALA A 155 -5.89 16.13 11.30
N LYS A 156 -6.45 17.36 11.28
CA LYS A 156 -7.35 17.83 12.34
C LYS A 156 -8.62 16.97 12.41
N ALA A 157 -9.21 16.64 11.27
CA ALA A 157 -10.41 15.78 11.21
C ALA A 157 -10.13 14.40 11.80
N LEU A 158 -8.99 13.79 11.46
CA LEU A 158 -8.60 12.50 12.05
C LEU A 158 -8.33 12.62 13.55
N SER A 159 -7.64 13.68 13.99
CA SER A 159 -7.38 13.94 15.41
C SER A 159 -8.68 14.02 16.22
N VAL A 160 -9.67 14.78 15.72
CA VAL A 160 -10.99 14.91 16.35
C VAL A 160 -11.71 13.56 16.40
N ALA A 161 -11.71 12.80 15.30
CA ALA A 161 -12.35 11.49 15.25
C ALA A 161 -11.72 10.49 16.24
N LEU A 162 -10.38 10.46 16.32
CA LEU A 162 -9.63 9.58 17.24
C LEU A 162 -9.71 10.04 18.70
N ALA A 163 -10.01 11.31 18.97
CA ALA A 163 -10.30 11.79 20.33
C ALA A 163 -11.68 11.29 20.80
N GLY A 164 -12.66 11.20 19.90
CA GLY A 164 -13.99 10.65 20.19
C GLY A 164 -14.05 9.11 20.26
N ALA A 165 -13.02 8.40 19.79
CA ALA A 165 -12.96 6.95 19.76
C ALA A 165 -11.55 6.43 20.18
N SER A 166 -11.32 6.31 21.48
CA SER A 166 -10.01 5.90 22.04
C SER A 166 -9.61 4.46 21.76
N ASP A 167 -10.59 3.60 21.45
CA ASP A 167 -10.38 2.17 21.18
C ASP A 167 -10.02 1.85 19.74
N VAL A 168 -9.90 2.87 18.88
CA VAL A 168 -9.43 2.68 17.51
C VAL A 168 -8.03 2.04 17.53
N ARG A 169 -7.89 0.93 16.82
CA ARG A 169 -6.64 0.20 16.63
C ARG A 169 -6.17 0.19 15.18
N ARG A 170 -7.05 0.52 14.22
CA ARG A 170 -6.76 0.44 12.79
C ARG A 170 -7.21 1.70 12.04
N LEU A 171 -6.42 2.10 11.06
CA LEU A 171 -6.74 3.12 10.07
C LEU A 171 -6.82 2.50 8.66
N GLU A 172 -8.01 2.44 8.08
CA GLU A 172 -8.20 2.12 6.66
C GLU A 172 -7.88 3.35 5.79
N LEU A 173 -7.15 3.13 4.71
CA LEU A 173 -6.70 4.17 3.80
C LEU A 173 -7.26 3.94 2.40
N ARG A 174 -7.91 4.97 1.87
CA ARG A 174 -8.28 5.09 0.45
C ARG A 174 -7.99 6.49 -0.02
N SER A 175 -6.78 6.73 -0.50
CA SER A 175 -6.33 8.09 -0.84
C SER A 175 -5.35 8.10 -2.00
N GLY A 176 -5.50 9.09 -2.88
CA GLY A 176 -4.50 9.41 -3.91
C GLY A 176 -3.33 10.24 -3.39
N GLY A 177 -3.30 10.55 -2.08
CA GLY A 177 -2.31 11.45 -1.47
C GLY A 177 -2.84 12.86 -1.27
N GLY A 178 -1.95 13.85 -1.24
CA GLY A 178 -2.31 15.25 -0.98
C GLY A 178 -1.14 16.05 -0.42
N ARG A 179 -1.45 16.98 0.49
CA ARG A 179 -0.49 17.84 1.18
C ARG A 179 0.47 16.98 2.01
N MET A 180 1.78 17.15 1.81
CA MET A 180 2.79 16.40 2.58
C MET A 180 2.71 16.71 4.07
N LEU A 181 2.42 17.97 4.44
CA LEU A 181 2.24 18.36 5.84
C LEU A 181 1.08 17.62 6.53
N GLU A 182 -0.06 17.47 5.85
CA GLU A 182 -1.21 16.74 6.36
C GLU A 182 -0.90 15.24 6.46
N GLY A 183 -0.31 14.66 5.40
CA GLY A 183 0.12 13.26 5.39
C GLY A 183 1.14 12.93 6.48
N SER A 184 2.15 13.77 6.69
CA SER A 184 3.15 13.59 7.75
C SER A 184 2.55 13.72 9.16
N ALA A 185 1.62 14.66 9.37
CA ALA A 185 0.92 14.81 10.65
C ALA A 185 0.03 13.60 10.96
N ILE A 186 -0.70 13.09 9.96
CA ILE A 186 -1.49 11.86 10.06
C ILE A 186 -0.58 10.66 10.35
N ALA A 187 0.53 10.53 9.62
CA ALA A 187 1.50 9.46 9.84
C ALA A 187 2.09 9.50 11.27
N GLN A 188 2.33 10.69 11.82
CA GLN A 188 2.76 10.84 13.21
C GLN A 188 1.69 10.36 14.19
N MET A 189 0.43 10.75 13.99
CA MET A 189 -0.68 10.25 14.84
C MET A 189 -0.82 8.72 14.78
N VAL A 190 -0.64 8.11 13.61
CA VAL A 190 -0.64 6.65 13.44
C VAL A 190 0.48 6.01 14.28
N ARG A 191 1.70 6.56 14.25
CA ARG A 191 2.83 6.07 15.05
C ARG A 191 2.58 6.24 16.55
N ASP A 192 2.17 7.43 16.99
CA ASP A 192 1.97 7.76 18.39
C ASP A 192 0.92 6.86 19.05
N ARG A 193 -0.14 6.54 18.31
CA ARG A 193 -1.21 5.64 18.75
C ARG A 193 -0.97 4.17 18.42
N LYS A 194 0.14 3.84 17.76
CA LYS A 194 0.51 2.48 17.33
C LYS A 194 -0.61 1.80 16.52
N LEU A 195 -1.29 2.56 15.65
CA LEU A 195 -2.38 2.03 14.83
C LEU A 195 -1.83 1.07 13.77
N ASP A 196 -2.62 0.08 13.44
CA ASP A 196 -2.45 -0.72 12.22
C ASP A 196 -3.01 0.04 11.02
N THR A 197 -2.47 -0.19 9.84
CA THR A 197 -2.94 0.43 8.60
C THR A 197 -3.41 -0.62 7.61
N TYR A 198 -4.48 -0.29 6.88
CA TYR A 198 -5.10 -1.20 5.93
C TYR A 198 -5.43 -0.52 4.60
N VAL A 199 -5.12 -1.18 3.48
CA VAL A 199 -5.46 -0.70 2.13
C VAL A 199 -6.21 -1.79 1.37
N GLN A 200 -7.47 -1.52 1.00
CA GLN A 200 -8.22 -2.40 0.10
C GLN A 200 -8.11 -1.98 -1.37
N VAL A 201 -8.14 -0.67 -1.64
CA VAL A 201 -8.29 -0.13 -3.00
C VAL A 201 -7.03 0.59 -3.44
N GLN A 202 -6.69 1.72 -2.79
CA GLN A 202 -5.53 2.50 -3.20
C GLN A 202 -4.95 3.34 -2.07
N CYS A 203 -3.63 3.52 -2.09
CA CYS A 203 -2.90 4.44 -1.25
C CYS A 203 -1.67 4.97 -2.01
N GLU A 204 -1.76 6.18 -2.51
CA GLU A 204 -0.81 6.74 -3.47
C GLU A 204 -0.13 8.01 -2.92
N SER A 205 1.07 8.33 -3.40
CA SER A 205 1.79 9.56 -3.05
C SER A 205 1.95 9.72 -1.53
N ALA A 206 1.58 10.87 -0.96
CA ALA A 206 1.63 11.16 0.47
C ALA A 206 0.87 10.14 1.35
N CYS A 207 -0.13 9.41 0.81
CA CYS A 207 -0.82 8.36 1.56
C CYS A 207 0.15 7.26 2.01
N THR A 208 1.17 6.95 1.19
CA THR A 208 2.13 5.89 1.49
C THR A 208 2.91 6.17 2.78
N LEU A 209 3.16 7.44 3.13
CA LEU A 209 3.73 7.83 4.43
C LEU A 209 2.82 7.43 5.60
N VAL A 210 1.51 7.60 5.44
CA VAL A 210 0.52 7.20 6.44
C VAL A 210 0.45 5.69 6.54
N PHE A 211 0.37 5.00 5.40
CA PHE A 211 0.34 3.53 5.38
C PHE A 211 1.56 2.93 6.08
N LEU A 212 2.75 3.41 5.72
CA LEU A 212 4.02 2.90 6.27
C LEU A 212 4.26 3.26 7.74
N ALA A 213 3.50 4.20 8.30
CA ALA A 213 3.53 4.52 9.72
C ALA A 213 2.84 3.47 10.60
N GLY A 214 2.04 2.58 10.00
CA GLY A 214 1.30 1.54 10.72
C GLY A 214 2.22 0.51 11.37
N ARG A 215 1.82 0.00 12.54
CA ARG A 215 2.52 -1.09 13.24
C ARG A 215 2.44 -2.38 12.44
N GLU A 216 1.22 -2.75 12.03
CA GLU A 216 0.95 -3.78 11.03
C GLU A 216 0.36 -3.11 9.78
N ARG A 217 0.82 -3.53 8.59
CA ARG A 217 0.51 -2.90 7.30
C ARG A 217 -0.12 -3.92 6.39
N ALA A 218 -1.45 -3.94 6.36
CA ALA A 218 -2.22 -4.92 5.61
C ALA A 218 -2.71 -4.36 4.27
N ALA A 219 -2.63 -5.17 3.22
CA ALA A 219 -3.17 -4.80 1.90
C ALA A 219 -3.77 -6.01 1.20
N THR A 220 -4.85 -5.81 0.43
CA THR A 220 -5.38 -6.86 -0.45
C THR A 220 -4.45 -7.07 -1.65
N ARG A 221 -4.50 -8.25 -2.29
CA ARG A 221 -3.65 -8.56 -3.47
C ARG A 221 -3.83 -7.57 -4.64
N ASN A 222 -4.99 -6.89 -4.71
CA ASN A 222 -5.35 -5.95 -5.76
C ASN A 222 -5.20 -4.47 -5.33
N ALA A 223 -4.73 -4.20 -4.11
CA ALA A 223 -4.54 -2.84 -3.62
C ALA A 223 -3.46 -2.11 -4.44
N ARG A 224 -3.78 -0.91 -4.92
CA ARG A 224 -2.85 -0.04 -5.67
C ARG A 224 -2.09 0.86 -4.72
N ILE A 225 -0.84 0.51 -4.42
CA ILE A 225 0.05 1.35 -3.59
C ILE A 225 1.07 2.01 -4.50
N GLY A 226 1.04 3.35 -4.58
CA GLY A 226 1.78 4.11 -5.59
C GLY A 226 2.82 5.05 -4.98
N PHE A 227 4.05 5.00 -5.48
CA PHE A 227 5.16 5.82 -5.00
C PHE A 227 5.73 6.72 -6.10
N HIS A 228 6.17 7.91 -5.71
CA HIS A 228 6.98 8.83 -6.52
C HIS A 228 7.76 9.78 -5.60
N ARG A 229 8.74 10.52 -6.16
CA ARG A 229 9.44 11.58 -5.40
C ARG A 229 8.50 12.76 -5.10
N PRO A 230 8.60 13.42 -3.93
CA PRO A 230 7.80 14.61 -3.63
C PRO A 230 7.92 15.71 -4.68
N SER A 231 6.90 16.56 -4.80
CA SER A 231 6.88 17.71 -5.70
C SER A 231 6.92 19.03 -4.92
N LEU A 232 7.34 20.13 -5.56
CA LEU A 232 7.28 21.48 -4.97
C LEU A 232 5.87 21.87 -4.50
N VAL A 233 4.86 21.53 -5.31
CA VAL A 233 3.44 21.78 -5.01
C VAL A 233 3.01 21.04 -3.74
N ALA A 234 3.39 19.77 -3.60
CA ALA A 234 3.09 18.97 -2.42
C ALA A 234 3.91 19.39 -1.19
N SER A 235 5.05 20.05 -1.39
CA SER A 235 5.99 20.50 -0.34
C SER A 235 5.64 21.88 0.26
N ASN A 236 4.70 22.62 -0.35
CA ASN A 236 4.32 23.98 0.05
C ASN A 236 5.55 24.91 0.13
N VAL A 237 5.86 25.40 1.33
CA VAL A 237 6.99 26.32 1.61
C VAL A 237 8.20 25.58 2.16
N ARG A 238 8.03 24.30 2.49
CA ARG A 238 9.13 23.44 2.89
C ARG A 238 9.95 23.09 1.65
N ASP A 239 11.25 22.99 1.85
CA ASP A 239 12.17 22.69 0.77
C ASP A 239 11.96 21.26 0.26
N GLU A 240 11.85 21.09 -1.07
CA GLU A 240 11.63 19.78 -1.70
C GLU A 240 12.71 18.77 -1.28
N THR A 241 13.97 19.22 -1.13
CA THR A 241 15.07 18.32 -0.70
C THR A 241 14.89 17.89 0.75
N THR A 242 14.41 18.78 1.62
CA THR A 242 14.11 18.46 3.02
C THR A 242 12.95 17.48 3.13
N ILE A 243 11.85 17.73 2.41
CA ILE A 243 10.70 16.82 2.37
C ILE A 243 11.10 15.45 1.81
N THR A 244 11.93 15.44 0.78
CA THR A 244 12.46 14.19 0.21
C THR A 244 13.31 13.44 1.24
N ALA A 245 14.21 14.13 1.95
CA ALA A 245 15.04 13.51 2.99
C ALA A 245 14.20 12.94 4.15
N GLU A 246 13.17 13.66 4.59
CA GLU A 246 12.24 13.19 5.63
C GLU A 246 11.42 11.99 5.17
N THR A 247 10.97 12.00 3.91
CA THR A 247 10.24 10.89 3.29
C THR A 247 11.12 9.64 3.22
N ILE A 248 12.37 9.80 2.77
CA ILE A 248 13.38 8.74 2.74
C ILE A 248 13.61 8.19 4.16
N ALA A 249 13.78 9.07 5.16
CA ALA A 249 13.97 8.65 6.54
C ALA A 249 12.77 7.87 7.08
N ALA A 250 11.54 8.28 6.76
CA ALA A 250 10.33 7.57 7.13
C ALA A 250 10.27 6.17 6.49
N TYR A 251 10.64 6.03 5.22
CA TYR A 251 10.66 4.73 4.53
C TYR A 251 11.75 3.80 5.08
N LYS A 252 12.93 4.36 5.41
CA LYS A 252 13.99 3.61 6.10
C LYS A 252 13.52 3.14 7.48
N ALA A 253 12.86 4.01 8.25
CA ALA A 253 12.32 3.66 9.56
C ALA A 253 11.22 2.59 9.47
N ALA A 254 10.49 2.53 8.36
CA ALA A 254 9.52 1.47 8.07
C ALA A 254 10.17 0.15 7.60
N GLY A 255 11.51 0.08 7.56
CA GLY A 255 12.27 -1.12 7.23
C GLY A 255 12.29 -1.47 5.74
N MET A 256 12.09 -0.48 4.87
CA MET A 256 12.17 -0.72 3.42
C MET A 256 13.64 -0.79 2.94
N PRO A 257 13.97 -1.67 1.98
CA PRO A 257 15.34 -1.81 1.49
C PRO A 257 15.75 -0.61 0.65
N GLU A 258 17.03 -0.22 0.74
CA GLU A 258 17.58 0.99 0.08
C GLU A 258 17.27 1.00 -1.43
N ARG A 259 17.46 -0.11 -2.13
CA ARG A 259 17.16 -0.25 -3.57
C ARG A 259 15.72 0.11 -3.95
N PHE A 260 14.77 -0.14 -3.05
CA PHE A 260 13.36 0.18 -3.29
C PHE A 260 13.14 1.67 -3.08
N ILE A 261 13.74 2.25 -2.04
CA ILE A 261 13.70 3.69 -1.77
C ILE A 261 14.36 4.48 -2.91
N GLU A 262 15.50 4.02 -3.42
CA GLU A 262 16.18 4.60 -4.59
C GLU A 262 15.27 4.62 -5.83
N LYS A 263 14.53 3.54 -6.07
CA LYS A 263 13.57 3.51 -7.18
C LYS A 263 12.44 4.52 -6.98
N ILE A 264 11.99 4.75 -5.74
CA ILE A 264 11.00 5.80 -5.43
C ILE A 264 11.58 7.18 -5.75
N THR A 265 12.81 7.47 -5.33
CA THR A 265 13.43 8.80 -5.54
C THR A 265 13.76 9.07 -7.00
N GLN A 266 14.02 8.02 -7.79
CA GLN A 266 14.19 8.10 -9.25
C GLN A 266 12.86 8.25 -10.01
N THR A 267 11.72 7.90 -9.40
CA THR A 267 10.40 8.05 -10.01
C THR A 267 10.00 9.53 -9.98
N SER A 268 9.77 10.13 -11.15
CA SER A 268 9.49 11.57 -11.25
C SER A 268 8.17 11.96 -10.59
N ALA A 269 8.06 13.20 -10.15
CA ALA A 269 6.84 13.71 -9.53
C ALA A 269 5.62 13.79 -10.49
N GLN A 270 5.83 13.63 -11.80
CA GLN A 270 4.76 13.59 -12.80
C GLN A 270 4.34 12.16 -13.17
N SER A 271 5.04 11.15 -12.67
CA SER A 271 4.71 9.74 -12.89
C SER A 271 4.49 9.03 -11.56
N MET A 272 4.08 7.76 -11.63
CA MET A 272 3.79 6.95 -10.45
C MET A 272 4.30 5.54 -10.70
N TRP A 273 5.07 5.01 -9.76
CA TRP A 273 5.44 3.61 -9.76
C TRP A 273 4.50 2.83 -8.86
N PHE A 274 3.88 1.79 -9.41
CA PHE A 274 3.04 0.83 -8.70
C PHE A 274 3.76 -0.53 -8.64
N PRO A 275 4.41 -0.86 -7.51
CA PRO A 275 4.96 -2.19 -7.29
C PRO A 275 3.84 -3.23 -7.20
N THR A 276 4.15 -4.46 -7.60
CA THR A 276 3.27 -5.61 -7.40
C THR A 276 3.12 -5.92 -5.92
N HIS A 277 2.04 -6.62 -5.55
CA HIS A 277 1.82 -7.05 -4.16
C HIS A 277 2.99 -7.85 -3.58
N ALA A 278 3.62 -8.70 -4.40
CA ALA A 278 4.82 -9.45 -4.04
C ALA A 278 6.03 -8.55 -3.78
N GLU A 279 6.26 -7.55 -4.64
CA GLU A 279 7.32 -6.56 -4.43
C GLU A 279 7.09 -5.75 -3.14
N LEU A 280 5.84 -5.41 -2.82
CA LEU A 280 5.49 -4.68 -1.59
C LEU A 280 5.75 -5.52 -0.33
N LEU A 281 5.46 -6.82 -0.35
CA LEU A 281 5.79 -7.74 0.74
C LEU A 281 7.30 -7.92 0.87
N ALA A 282 7.99 -8.19 -0.24
CA ALA A 282 9.44 -8.40 -0.27
C ALA A 282 10.24 -7.15 0.16
N ALA A 283 9.69 -5.96 -0.09
CA ALA A 283 10.26 -4.69 0.34
C ALA A 283 9.83 -4.28 1.75
N ASN A 284 9.08 -5.14 2.47
CA ASN A 284 8.53 -4.83 3.78
C ASN A 284 7.76 -3.50 3.78
N ALA A 285 7.05 -3.19 2.69
CA ALA A 285 6.08 -2.10 2.62
C ALA A 285 4.71 -2.58 3.11
N VAL A 286 4.33 -3.80 2.74
CA VAL A 286 3.19 -4.55 3.27
C VAL A 286 3.73 -5.65 4.18
N THR A 287 3.12 -5.86 5.35
CA THR A 287 3.51 -6.92 6.30
C THR A 287 2.52 -8.08 6.32
N ARG A 288 1.30 -7.88 5.82
CA ARG A 288 0.28 -8.95 5.72
C ARG A 288 -0.58 -8.79 4.48
N THR A 289 -0.81 -9.90 3.77
CA THR A 289 -1.85 -9.97 2.74
C THR A 289 -3.21 -10.12 3.39
N ALA A 290 -4.12 -9.19 3.10
CA ALA A 290 -5.52 -9.26 3.52
C ALA A 290 -6.37 -9.94 2.45
N THR A 291 -7.38 -10.69 2.89
CA THR A 291 -8.36 -11.34 2.00
C THR A 291 -9.52 -10.40 1.60
N GLY A 292 -9.56 -9.19 2.16
CA GLY A 292 -10.63 -8.21 1.92
C GLY A 292 -11.67 -8.17 3.05
N GLY A 293 -12.46 -7.10 3.10
CA GLY A 293 -13.53 -6.94 4.10
C GLY A 293 -13.08 -6.33 5.43
N GLU A 294 -11.81 -5.97 5.59
CA GLU A 294 -11.30 -5.19 6.73
C GLU A 294 -11.70 -3.69 6.67
N THR A 295 -12.66 -3.34 5.81
CA THR A 295 -13.10 -1.97 5.54
C THR A 295 -14.07 -1.45 6.60
N VAL A 296 -14.24 -0.13 6.67
CA VAL A 296 -15.10 0.57 7.60
C VAL A 296 -16.25 1.24 6.86
N GLY A 297 -17.45 0.72 7.03
CA GLY A 297 -18.69 1.33 6.52
C GLY A 297 -18.74 1.43 5.00
N ARG A 298 -18.08 0.50 4.29
CA ARG A 298 -17.92 0.54 2.82
C ARG A 298 -18.61 -0.58 2.08
N ILE A 299 -19.04 -1.63 2.78
CA ILE A 299 -19.90 -2.62 2.15
C ILE A 299 -21.33 -2.06 2.08
N ASP A 300 -21.93 -2.09 0.89
CA ASP A 300 -23.35 -1.75 0.75
C ASP A 300 -24.19 -2.84 1.43
N ARG A 301 -24.82 -2.47 2.54
CA ARG A 301 -25.67 -3.32 3.37
C ARG A 301 -27.12 -2.85 3.33
N SER A 302 -27.50 -2.07 2.32
CA SER A 302 -28.87 -1.60 2.13
C SER A 302 -29.85 -2.76 1.92
N SER A 303 -29.38 -3.88 1.35
CA SER A 303 -30.20 -5.06 1.13
C SER A 303 -29.38 -6.36 1.12
N ARG A 304 -30.06 -7.50 1.20
CA ARG A 304 -29.45 -8.80 0.89
C ARG A 304 -28.93 -8.86 -0.55
N GLY A 305 -29.57 -8.14 -1.47
CA GLY A 305 -29.17 -8.03 -2.87
C GLY A 305 -27.80 -7.36 -3.05
N SER A 306 -27.53 -6.27 -2.34
CA SER A 306 -26.24 -5.58 -2.43
C SER A 306 -25.07 -6.43 -1.93
N LEU A 307 -25.28 -7.25 -0.89
CA LEU A 307 -24.29 -8.24 -0.44
C LEU A 307 -24.07 -9.36 -1.45
N ARG A 308 -25.12 -9.78 -2.17
CA ARG A 308 -25.00 -10.77 -3.26
C ARG A 308 -24.16 -10.21 -4.41
N GLU A 309 -24.43 -8.97 -4.83
CA GLU A 309 -23.67 -8.27 -5.87
C GLU A 309 -22.19 -8.14 -5.50
N MET A 310 -21.89 -7.89 -4.23
CA MET A 310 -20.53 -7.84 -3.71
C MET A 310 -19.75 -9.13 -3.96
N TYR A 311 -20.31 -10.28 -3.58
CA TYR A 311 -19.67 -11.57 -3.83
C TYR A 311 -19.60 -11.88 -5.33
N ALA A 312 -20.65 -11.53 -6.09
CA ALA A 312 -20.68 -11.72 -7.54
C ALA A 312 -19.68 -10.83 -8.31
N ALA A 313 -19.19 -9.75 -7.71
CA ALA A 313 -18.17 -8.89 -8.32
C ALA A 313 -16.76 -9.52 -8.33
N ASP A 314 -16.53 -10.57 -7.54
CA ASP A 314 -15.24 -11.26 -7.47
C ASP A 314 -15.20 -12.45 -8.46
N PRO A 315 -14.26 -12.47 -9.43
CA PRO A 315 -14.10 -13.58 -10.37
C PRO A 315 -13.90 -14.95 -9.71
N PHE A 316 -13.30 -15.02 -8.54
CA PHE A 316 -13.15 -16.27 -7.79
C PHE A 316 -14.52 -16.81 -7.34
N TRP A 317 -15.37 -15.96 -6.78
CA TRP A 317 -16.72 -16.34 -6.38
C TRP A 317 -17.59 -16.75 -7.57
N LEU A 318 -17.44 -16.09 -8.73
CA LEU A 318 -18.10 -16.50 -9.96
C LEU A 318 -17.66 -17.90 -10.42
N ALA A 319 -16.36 -18.21 -10.33
CA ALA A 319 -15.85 -19.54 -10.65
C ALA A 319 -16.38 -20.62 -9.68
N VAL A 320 -16.50 -20.28 -8.39
CA VAL A 320 -17.10 -21.17 -7.39
C VAL A 320 -18.60 -21.37 -7.66
N GLU A 321 -19.35 -20.32 -7.96
CA GLU A 321 -20.78 -20.39 -8.29
C GLU A 321 -21.04 -21.27 -9.51
N ALA A 322 -20.25 -21.08 -10.58
CA ALA A 322 -20.33 -21.91 -11.78
C ALA A 322 -20.09 -23.39 -11.48
N ARG A 323 -19.18 -23.70 -10.54
CA ARG A 323 -18.87 -25.07 -10.12
C ARG A 323 -19.87 -25.66 -9.14
N PHE A 324 -20.42 -24.82 -8.27
CA PHE A 324 -21.29 -25.16 -7.15
C PHE A 324 -22.41 -24.11 -7.06
N PRO A 325 -23.54 -24.33 -7.75
CA PRO A 325 -24.65 -23.38 -7.76
C PRO A 325 -25.16 -23.02 -6.36
N GLU A 326 -25.70 -21.80 -6.23
CA GLU A 326 -26.23 -21.18 -4.99
C GLU A 326 -25.18 -20.81 -3.93
N THR A 327 -23.88 -20.86 -4.26
CA THR A 327 -22.82 -20.56 -3.29
C THR A 327 -22.79 -19.06 -2.94
N ILE A 328 -22.92 -18.19 -3.94
CA ILE A 328 -23.01 -16.73 -3.76
C ILE A 328 -24.26 -16.37 -2.98
N ASP A 329 -25.40 -17.02 -3.28
CA ASP A 329 -26.65 -16.76 -2.58
C ASP A 329 -26.56 -17.16 -1.10
N LYS A 330 -25.99 -18.33 -0.79
CA LYS A 330 -25.74 -18.76 0.60
C LYS A 330 -24.77 -17.82 1.33
N ALA A 331 -23.75 -17.32 0.64
CA ALA A 331 -22.81 -16.36 1.23
C ALA A 331 -23.52 -15.04 1.57
N ALA A 332 -24.35 -14.53 0.64
CA ALA A 332 -25.15 -13.34 0.83
C ALA A 332 -26.16 -13.49 1.99
N ASP A 333 -26.83 -14.64 2.13
CA ASP A 333 -27.76 -14.90 3.23
C ASP A 333 -27.07 -14.86 4.59
N ARG A 334 -25.88 -15.48 4.68
CA ARG A 334 -25.10 -15.52 5.92
C ARG A 334 -24.55 -14.14 6.29
N ALA A 335 -24.00 -13.43 5.31
CA ALA A 335 -23.56 -12.05 5.45
C ALA A 335 -24.72 -11.13 5.86
N TRP A 336 -25.89 -11.28 5.26
CA TRP A 336 -27.08 -10.50 5.58
C TRP A 336 -27.53 -10.72 7.03
N ALA A 337 -27.60 -11.97 7.49
CA ALA A 337 -27.98 -12.28 8.86
C ALA A 337 -27.01 -11.70 9.91
N VAL A 338 -25.71 -11.67 9.62
CA VAL A 338 -24.71 -11.00 10.46
C VAL A 338 -24.85 -9.48 10.36
N SER A 339 -25.18 -8.98 9.16
CA SER A 339 -25.30 -7.56 8.88
C SER A 339 -26.40 -6.90 9.73
N GLN A 340 -27.54 -7.58 9.84
CA GLN A 340 -28.72 -7.12 10.60
C GLN A 340 -28.45 -6.94 12.10
N ARG A 341 -27.34 -7.47 12.63
CA ARG A 341 -26.94 -7.32 14.04
C ARG A 341 -26.00 -6.13 14.29
N GLY A 342 -25.76 -5.30 13.28
CA GLY A 342 -24.83 -4.17 13.38
C GLY A 342 -23.37 -4.57 13.50
N ALA A 343 -23.03 -5.82 13.16
CA ALA A 343 -21.66 -6.33 13.19
C ALA A 343 -20.75 -5.51 12.24
N PRO A 344 -19.45 -5.39 12.52
CA PRO A 344 -18.52 -4.71 11.63
C PRO A 344 -18.43 -5.41 10.27
N ASP A 345 -18.02 -4.68 9.24
CA ASP A 345 -17.98 -5.17 7.85
C ASP A 345 -17.14 -6.45 7.70
N ILE A 346 -16.04 -6.56 8.47
CA ILE A 346 -15.21 -7.77 8.48
C ILE A 346 -15.98 -9.01 8.91
N ASP A 347 -16.83 -8.90 9.92
CA ASP A 347 -17.60 -10.04 10.42
C ASP A 347 -18.68 -10.42 9.41
N VAL A 348 -19.26 -9.42 8.73
CA VAL A 348 -20.22 -9.65 7.64
C VAL A 348 -19.56 -10.40 6.48
N VAL A 349 -18.46 -9.88 5.95
CA VAL A 349 -17.75 -10.49 4.81
C VAL A 349 -17.23 -11.88 5.18
N LYS A 350 -16.57 -12.01 6.35
CA LYS A 350 -16.04 -13.28 6.85
C LYS A 350 -17.12 -14.32 7.01
N SER A 351 -18.31 -13.93 7.49
CA SER A 351 -19.42 -14.88 7.68
C SER A 351 -19.89 -15.51 6.37
N GLY A 352 -19.97 -14.75 5.26
CA GLY A 352 -20.30 -15.32 3.96
C GLY A 352 -19.18 -16.22 3.42
N SER A 353 -17.92 -15.85 3.61
CA SER A 353 -16.77 -16.69 3.21
C SER A 353 -16.74 -18.06 3.89
N THR A 354 -17.39 -18.23 5.06
CA THR A 354 -17.51 -19.57 5.69
C THR A 354 -18.28 -20.58 4.85
N VAL A 355 -19.03 -20.16 3.83
CA VAL A 355 -19.66 -21.07 2.86
C VAL A 355 -18.62 -21.84 2.04
N LEU A 356 -17.41 -21.30 1.90
CA LEU A 356 -16.29 -21.94 1.22
C LEU A 356 -15.57 -22.99 2.10
N SER A 357 -15.95 -23.13 3.37
CA SER A 357 -15.35 -24.14 4.24
C SER A 357 -15.55 -25.54 3.65
N GLY A 358 -14.43 -26.27 3.49
CA GLY A 358 -14.43 -27.59 2.85
C GLY A 358 -14.50 -27.57 1.31
N LEU A 359 -14.39 -26.40 0.66
CA LEU A 359 -14.35 -26.27 -0.80
C LEU A 359 -13.28 -27.20 -1.42
N THR A 360 -12.06 -27.18 -0.89
CA THR A 360 -10.96 -28.03 -1.39
C THR A 360 -11.32 -29.51 -1.35
N ALA A 361 -11.91 -29.99 -0.25
CA ALA A 361 -12.36 -31.38 -0.16
C ALA A 361 -13.48 -31.71 -1.17
N ARG A 362 -14.39 -30.76 -1.44
CA ARG A 362 -15.43 -30.91 -2.48
C ARG A 362 -14.81 -30.97 -3.87
N LEU A 363 -13.82 -30.14 -4.17
CA LEU A 363 -13.09 -30.15 -5.45
C LEU A 363 -12.37 -31.49 -5.66
N LEU A 364 -11.59 -31.93 -4.66
CA LEU A 364 -10.82 -33.19 -4.72
C LEU A 364 -11.68 -34.44 -4.95
N ARG A 365 -12.92 -34.47 -4.44
CA ARG A 365 -13.87 -35.57 -4.70
C ARG A 365 -14.17 -35.79 -6.18
N THR A 366 -14.08 -34.73 -6.98
CA THR A 366 -14.42 -34.73 -8.41
C THR A 366 -13.25 -34.34 -9.31
N ALA A 367 -12.05 -34.29 -8.75
CA ALA A 367 -10.84 -33.98 -9.49
C ALA A 367 -10.45 -35.13 -10.44
N ASN A 368 -9.86 -34.78 -11.57
CA ASN A 368 -9.23 -35.75 -12.47
C ASN A 368 -7.91 -36.29 -11.87
N ASP A 369 -7.33 -37.31 -12.49
CA ASP A 369 -6.15 -37.97 -11.92
C ASP A 369 -4.92 -37.05 -11.89
N GLU A 370 -4.78 -36.20 -12.90
CA GLU A 370 -3.70 -35.22 -13.01
C GLU A 370 -3.78 -34.16 -11.90
N GLN A 371 -4.99 -33.69 -11.59
CA GLN A 371 -5.26 -32.74 -10.50
C GLN A 371 -5.01 -33.36 -9.12
N LEU A 372 -5.37 -34.64 -8.92
CA LEU A 372 -5.08 -35.35 -7.68
C LEU A 372 -3.57 -35.55 -7.49
N ASP A 373 -2.86 -35.90 -8.56
CA ASP A 373 -1.40 -36.02 -8.55
C ASP A 373 -0.74 -34.67 -8.23
N GLU A 374 -1.18 -33.59 -8.88
CA GLU A 374 -0.66 -32.25 -8.65
C GLU A 374 -0.94 -31.75 -7.23
N PHE A 375 -2.14 -32.04 -6.69
CA PHE A 375 -2.47 -31.74 -5.31
C PHE A 375 -1.55 -32.48 -4.32
N LEU A 376 -1.25 -33.76 -4.55
CA LEU A 376 -0.32 -34.51 -3.71
C LEU A 376 1.10 -33.89 -3.74
N MET A 377 1.58 -33.50 -4.93
CA MET A 377 2.91 -32.89 -5.06
C MET A 377 2.98 -31.52 -4.36
N LEU A 378 1.95 -30.70 -4.53
CA LEU A 378 1.82 -29.42 -3.86
C LEU A 378 1.76 -29.60 -2.33
N PHE A 379 0.90 -30.50 -1.85
CA PHE A 379 0.73 -30.80 -0.43
C PHE A 379 2.05 -31.25 0.22
N ASN A 380 2.81 -32.14 -0.42
CA ASN A 380 4.12 -32.55 0.07
C ASN A 380 5.13 -31.40 0.12
N SER A 381 5.09 -30.50 -0.86
CA SER A 381 5.97 -29.32 -0.93
C SER A 381 5.64 -28.32 0.18
N GLN A 382 4.34 -28.06 0.40
CA GLN A 382 3.85 -27.20 1.48
C GLN A 382 4.17 -27.81 2.85
N LEU A 383 3.92 -29.11 3.04
CA LEU A 383 4.22 -29.81 4.29
C LEU A 383 5.71 -29.75 4.64
N ALA A 384 6.60 -29.91 3.65
CA ALA A 384 8.04 -29.76 3.84
C ALA A 384 8.43 -28.32 4.20
N ALA A 385 7.85 -27.32 3.53
CA ALA A 385 8.11 -25.91 3.79
C ALA A 385 7.66 -25.50 5.21
N VAL A 386 6.45 -25.88 5.61
CA VAL A 386 5.94 -25.55 6.95
C VAL A 386 6.74 -26.27 8.03
N ARG A 387 7.10 -27.55 7.83
CA ARG A 387 7.94 -28.29 8.79
C ARG A 387 9.35 -27.71 8.96
N ALA A 388 9.88 -27.05 7.93
CA ALA A 388 11.16 -26.35 8.04
C ALA A 388 11.10 -25.14 8.99
N THR A 389 9.91 -24.58 9.22
CA THR A 389 9.71 -23.47 10.17
C THR A 389 9.54 -23.97 11.61
N SER A 390 8.61 -24.90 11.85
CA SER A 390 8.44 -25.57 13.15
C SER A 390 7.57 -26.82 13.01
N ALA A 391 7.74 -27.76 13.96
CA ALA A 391 6.84 -28.91 14.08
C ALA A 391 5.40 -28.48 14.39
N GLN A 392 5.22 -27.46 15.25
CA GLN A 392 3.91 -26.96 15.61
C GLN A 392 3.16 -26.33 14.41
N ASN A 393 3.84 -25.54 13.59
CA ASN A 393 3.21 -24.97 12.38
C ASN A 393 2.78 -26.07 11.42
N CYS A 394 3.59 -27.12 11.28
CA CYS A 394 3.25 -28.26 10.45
C CYS A 394 2.05 -29.04 11.01
N SER A 395 1.99 -29.22 12.34
CA SER A 395 0.83 -29.81 13.01
C SER A 395 -0.44 -28.97 12.79
N ASN A 396 -0.34 -27.65 12.93
CA ASN A 396 -1.43 -26.70 12.66
C ASN A 396 -1.90 -26.79 11.21
N TYR A 397 -0.97 -26.87 10.25
CA TYR A 397 -1.28 -27.08 8.84
C TYR A 397 -2.06 -28.38 8.59
N LEU A 398 -1.61 -29.50 9.18
CA LEU A 398 -2.30 -30.79 9.08
C LEU A 398 -3.67 -30.79 9.78
N ALA A 399 -3.86 -29.94 10.79
CA ALA A 399 -5.14 -29.74 11.47
C ALA A 399 -6.13 -28.87 10.66
N GLY A 400 -5.68 -28.20 9.59
CA GLY A 400 -6.49 -27.24 8.84
C GLY A 400 -6.63 -25.88 9.54
N ALA A 401 -5.71 -25.55 10.44
CA ALA A 401 -5.68 -24.24 11.08
C ALA A 401 -5.10 -23.17 10.14
N GLU A 402 -5.57 -21.92 10.29
CA GLU A 402 -4.97 -20.78 9.59
C GLU A 402 -3.49 -20.66 9.97
N LEU A 403 -2.62 -20.71 8.95
CA LEU A 403 -1.20 -20.46 9.12
C LEU A 403 -0.94 -18.96 9.31
N ALA A 404 0.10 -18.63 10.06
CA ALA A 404 0.55 -17.25 10.20
C ALA A 404 0.94 -16.68 8.81
N PRO A 405 0.81 -15.35 8.58
CA PRO A 405 1.26 -14.73 7.35
C PRO A 405 2.71 -15.09 7.00
N ALA A 406 2.99 -15.38 5.73
CA ALA A 406 4.30 -15.80 5.22
C ALA A 406 4.83 -17.15 5.74
N SER A 407 3.97 -18.04 6.27
CA SER A 407 4.37 -19.41 6.66
C SER A 407 4.69 -20.31 5.46
N LEU A 408 4.30 -19.93 4.24
CA LEU A 408 4.57 -20.64 3.00
C LEU A 408 5.36 -19.76 2.03
N PRO A 409 6.31 -20.33 1.26
CA PRO A 409 6.92 -19.66 0.12
C PRO A 409 5.88 -19.20 -0.90
N GLU A 410 6.03 -17.99 -1.45
CA GLU A 410 5.11 -17.39 -2.42
C GLU A 410 4.85 -18.30 -3.63
N ALA A 411 5.89 -18.99 -4.11
CA ALA A 411 5.77 -19.93 -5.23
C ALA A 411 4.76 -21.06 -4.95
N LEU A 412 4.65 -21.51 -3.68
CA LEU A 412 3.69 -22.54 -3.29
C LEU A 412 2.28 -21.97 -3.14
N GLU A 413 2.12 -20.77 -2.59
CA GLU A 413 0.80 -20.10 -2.55
C GLU A 413 0.25 -19.87 -3.97
N LYS A 414 1.09 -19.40 -4.89
CA LYS A 414 0.69 -19.19 -6.28
C LYS A 414 0.33 -20.50 -6.97
N ARG A 415 1.08 -21.57 -6.70
CA ARG A 415 0.80 -22.91 -7.25
C ARG A 415 -0.54 -23.45 -6.73
N GLU A 416 -0.88 -23.19 -5.47
CA GLU A 416 -2.18 -23.53 -4.88
C GLU A 416 -3.33 -22.76 -5.54
N ASP A 417 -3.23 -21.44 -5.69
CA ASP A 417 -4.26 -20.63 -6.37
C ASP A 417 -4.51 -21.10 -7.81
N LEU A 418 -3.43 -21.38 -8.56
CA LEU A 418 -3.54 -21.92 -9.92
C LEU A 418 -4.22 -23.30 -9.94
N LEU A 419 -3.90 -24.18 -9.01
CA LEU A 419 -4.51 -25.51 -8.91
C LEU A 419 -6.00 -25.41 -8.59
N ILE A 420 -6.39 -24.58 -7.62
CA ILE A 420 -7.79 -24.38 -7.24
C ILE A 420 -8.60 -23.81 -8.41
N ARG A 421 -8.07 -22.81 -9.12
CA ARG A 421 -8.72 -22.26 -10.33
C ARG A 421 -8.87 -23.32 -11.42
N ALA A 422 -7.84 -24.12 -11.66
CA ALA A 422 -7.90 -25.20 -12.64
C ALA A 422 -8.96 -26.26 -12.26
N MET A 423 -9.08 -26.61 -10.98
CA MET A 423 -10.11 -27.53 -10.48
C MET A 423 -11.53 -26.95 -10.59
N LEU A 424 -11.70 -25.64 -10.38
CA LEU A 424 -12.99 -24.96 -10.53
C LEU A 424 -13.46 -24.90 -11.99
N GLN A 425 -12.53 -24.75 -12.93
CA GLN A 425 -12.83 -24.62 -14.36
C GLN A 425 -12.93 -25.96 -15.10
N ALA A 426 -12.36 -27.03 -14.55
CA ALA A 426 -12.37 -28.35 -15.18
C ALA A 426 -13.75 -29.03 -15.09
N GLU A 427 -14.07 -29.83 -16.09
CA GLU A 427 -15.24 -30.70 -16.06
C GLU A 427 -15.16 -31.67 -14.86
N PRO A 428 -16.23 -31.78 -14.06
CA PRO A 428 -16.25 -32.67 -12.91
C PRO A 428 -16.10 -34.13 -13.35
N ARG A 429 -15.19 -34.87 -12.72
CA ARG A 429 -15.16 -36.32 -12.87
C ARG A 429 -16.49 -36.93 -12.44
N GLN A 430 -17.08 -37.75 -13.30
CA GLN A 430 -18.36 -38.44 -13.03
C GLN A 430 -18.15 -39.79 -12.31
N ASP A 431 -17.03 -40.48 -12.55
CA ASP A 431 -16.73 -41.79 -11.98
C ASP A 431 -16.04 -41.69 -10.60
N VAL A 432 -16.74 -41.15 -9.61
CA VAL A 432 -16.22 -40.99 -8.23
C VAL A 432 -16.27 -42.26 -7.38
N ARG A 433 -16.44 -43.44 -7.99
CA ARG A 433 -16.44 -44.70 -7.23
C ARG A 433 -15.01 -45.01 -6.78
N PRO A 434 -14.77 -45.26 -5.48
CA PRO A 434 -13.45 -45.59 -5.02
C PRO A 434 -13.02 -46.96 -5.58
N PRO A 435 -11.72 -47.18 -5.82
CA PRO A 435 -11.19 -48.49 -6.19
C PRO A 435 -11.55 -49.56 -5.15
N SER A 436 -11.67 -50.81 -5.58
CA SER A 436 -11.99 -51.91 -4.66
C SER A 436 -10.90 -52.07 -3.57
N PRO A 437 -11.25 -52.56 -2.37
CA PRO A 437 -10.28 -52.74 -1.29
C PRO A 437 -9.07 -53.59 -1.68
N GLU A 438 -9.28 -54.61 -2.53
CA GLU A 438 -8.20 -55.48 -3.01
C GLU A 438 -7.25 -54.76 -3.98
N VAL A 439 -7.77 -53.92 -4.88
CA VAL A 439 -6.95 -53.10 -5.78
C VAL A 439 -6.17 -52.05 -5.00
N LEU A 440 -6.80 -51.41 -4.01
CA LEU A 440 -6.13 -50.48 -3.11
C LEU A 440 -5.00 -51.16 -2.32
N ARG A 441 -5.26 -52.34 -1.74
CA ARG A 441 -4.26 -53.09 -0.96
C ARG A 441 -3.01 -53.40 -1.79
N ARG A 442 -3.20 -53.81 -3.05
CA ARG A 442 -2.07 -54.05 -3.98
C ARG A 442 -1.31 -52.76 -4.31
N ALA A 443 -2.03 -51.67 -4.59
CA ALA A 443 -1.41 -50.38 -4.92
C ALA A 443 -0.65 -49.78 -3.72
N LEU A 444 -1.12 -49.99 -2.49
CA LEU A 444 -0.52 -49.45 -1.27
C LEU A 444 0.60 -50.35 -0.69
N ALA A 445 0.72 -51.61 -1.14
CA ALA A 445 1.70 -52.56 -0.61
C ALA A 445 3.14 -52.04 -0.56
N PRO A 446 3.67 -51.31 -1.58
CA PRO A 446 5.02 -50.76 -1.49
C PRO A 446 5.19 -49.67 -0.42
N VAL A 447 4.13 -48.90 -0.16
CA VAL A 447 4.12 -47.89 0.91
C VAL A 447 4.11 -48.58 2.27
N LEU A 448 3.27 -49.60 2.45
CA LEU A 448 3.18 -50.35 3.70
C LEU A 448 4.44 -51.16 4.03
N ALA A 449 5.22 -51.52 3.01
CA ALA A 449 6.51 -52.18 3.19
C ALA A 449 7.64 -51.23 3.62
N THR A 450 7.50 -49.92 3.35
CA THR A 450 8.57 -48.93 3.57
C THR A 450 8.29 -47.97 4.71
N VAL A 451 7.01 -47.69 5.00
CA VAL A 451 6.59 -46.78 6.08
C VAL A 451 6.30 -47.59 7.35
N PRO A 452 6.90 -47.24 8.52
CA PRO A 452 6.65 -47.94 9.77
C PRO A 452 5.15 -48.02 10.11
N ALA A 453 4.70 -49.18 10.62
CA ALA A 453 3.29 -49.41 10.95
C ALA A 453 2.71 -48.37 11.92
N VAL A 454 3.51 -47.90 12.89
CA VAL A 454 3.14 -46.82 13.80
C VAL A 454 2.85 -45.51 13.07
N GLN A 455 3.65 -45.14 12.06
CA GLN A 455 3.42 -43.94 11.26
C GLN A 455 2.17 -44.09 10.39
N VAL A 456 1.89 -45.28 9.86
CA VAL A 456 0.64 -45.56 9.14
C VAL A 456 -0.58 -45.38 10.07
N GLN A 457 -0.50 -45.84 11.32
CA GLN A 457 -1.57 -45.66 12.32
C GLN A 457 -1.78 -44.17 12.68
N ILE A 458 -0.69 -43.41 12.82
CA ILE A 458 -0.75 -41.95 13.03
C ILE A 458 -1.48 -41.28 11.87
N VAL A 459 -1.14 -41.60 10.63
CA VAL A 459 -1.78 -41.00 9.43
C VAL A 459 -3.27 -41.34 9.32
N GLN A 460 -3.68 -42.54 9.74
CA GLN A 460 -5.11 -42.90 9.79
C GLN A 460 -5.92 -42.03 10.75
N LYS A 461 -5.27 -41.50 11.80
CA LYS A 461 -5.87 -40.60 12.79
C LYS A 461 -5.09 -39.29 12.86
N LEU A 462 -4.75 -38.73 11.68
CA LEU A 462 -3.75 -37.66 11.59
C LEU A 462 -4.08 -36.48 12.48
N ARG A 463 -5.32 -35.96 12.44
CA ARG A 463 -5.75 -34.81 13.26
C ARG A 463 -5.72 -35.07 14.77
N ALA A 464 -5.96 -36.31 15.21
CA ALA A 464 -5.98 -36.64 16.64
C ALA A 464 -4.59 -36.60 17.29
N HIS A 465 -3.52 -36.68 16.50
CA HIS A 465 -2.13 -36.67 16.96
C HIS A 465 -1.53 -35.25 17.04
N GLY A 466 -2.35 -34.20 17.05
CA GLY A 466 -1.86 -32.80 17.16
C GLY A 466 -1.13 -32.48 18.49
N HIS A 467 -1.25 -33.34 19.50
CA HIS A 467 -0.52 -33.24 20.76
C HIS A 467 0.95 -33.71 20.65
N GLU A 468 1.32 -34.39 19.56
CA GLU A 468 2.68 -34.83 19.23
C GLU A 468 3.12 -34.28 17.86
N PRO A 469 3.43 -32.97 17.77
CA PRO A 469 3.65 -32.30 16.47
C PRO A 469 4.74 -32.93 15.61
N ASP A 470 5.85 -33.36 16.21
CA ASP A 470 6.95 -33.99 15.48
C ASP A 470 6.57 -35.34 14.89
N ALA A 471 5.99 -36.24 15.71
CA ALA A 471 5.58 -37.57 15.28
C ALA A 471 4.49 -37.49 14.19
N GLN A 472 3.52 -36.59 14.37
CA GLN A 472 2.45 -36.33 13.40
C GLN A 472 3.02 -35.87 12.05
N CYS A 473 3.94 -34.90 12.08
CA CYS A 473 4.53 -34.34 10.87
C CYS A 473 5.46 -35.32 10.16
N GLU A 474 6.28 -36.06 10.90
CA GLU A 474 7.15 -37.07 10.32
C GLU A 474 6.35 -38.20 9.66
N ALA A 475 5.31 -38.71 10.35
CA ALA A 475 4.42 -39.73 9.83
C ALA A 475 3.73 -39.27 8.53
N ALA A 476 3.21 -38.04 8.50
CA ALA A 476 2.61 -37.47 7.30
C ALA A 476 3.64 -37.37 6.15
N ARG A 477 4.80 -36.76 6.39
CA ARG A 477 5.83 -36.60 5.35
C ARG A 477 6.30 -37.92 4.78
N ASN A 478 6.53 -38.92 5.63
CA ASN A 478 6.98 -40.24 5.18
C ASN A 478 5.91 -40.96 4.40
N PHE A 479 4.65 -40.95 4.88
CA PHE A 479 3.54 -41.60 4.18
C PHE A 479 3.23 -40.95 2.82
N PHE A 480 2.97 -39.64 2.80
CA PHE A 480 2.62 -38.93 1.57
C PHE A 480 3.80 -38.82 0.60
N GLY A 481 5.04 -38.79 1.11
CA GLY A 481 6.25 -38.89 0.32
C GLY A 481 6.44 -40.28 -0.31
N ALA A 482 6.08 -41.36 0.40
CA ALA A 482 6.09 -42.72 -0.15
C ALA A 482 5.00 -42.90 -1.22
N VAL A 483 3.78 -42.38 -0.99
CA VAL A 483 2.70 -42.38 -1.98
C VAL A 483 3.12 -41.61 -3.25
N ALA A 484 3.80 -40.49 -3.12
CA ALA A 484 4.30 -39.69 -4.25
C ALA A 484 5.25 -40.47 -5.17
N LYS A 485 6.06 -41.38 -4.59
CA LYS A 485 7.05 -42.21 -5.31
C LYS A 485 6.45 -43.46 -5.97
N LEU A 486 5.17 -43.77 -5.74
CA LEU A 486 4.52 -44.91 -6.40
C LEU A 486 4.46 -44.73 -7.93
N PRO A 487 4.47 -45.83 -8.70
CA PRO A 487 4.15 -45.77 -10.13
C PRO A 487 2.79 -45.09 -10.35
N VAL A 488 2.67 -44.30 -11.42
CA VAL A 488 1.50 -43.44 -11.71
C VAL A 488 0.18 -44.19 -11.55
N ALA A 489 0.06 -45.41 -12.10
CA ALA A 489 -1.15 -46.22 -12.00
C ALA A 489 -1.53 -46.58 -10.55
N SER A 490 -0.55 -46.95 -9.72
CA SER A 490 -0.78 -47.28 -8.30
C SER A 490 -1.08 -46.03 -7.47
N ARG A 491 -0.37 -44.93 -7.74
CA ARG A 491 -0.58 -43.65 -7.07
C ARG A 491 -2.00 -43.12 -7.28
N ARG A 492 -2.51 -43.17 -8.51
CA ARG A 492 -3.88 -42.76 -8.85
C ARG A 492 -4.92 -43.60 -8.11
N VAL A 493 -4.73 -44.91 -8.00
CA VAL A 493 -5.61 -45.79 -7.20
C VAL A 493 -5.64 -45.33 -5.74
N VAL A 494 -4.48 -45.05 -5.14
CA VAL A 494 -4.38 -44.60 -3.75
C VAL A 494 -5.08 -43.25 -3.58
N LEU A 495 -4.78 -42.26 -4.43
CA LEU A 495 -5.36 -40.92 -4.35
C LEU A 495 -6.88 -40.92 -4.53
N ARG A 496 -7.40 -41.70 -5.49
CA ARG A 496 -8.84 -41.88 -5.66
C ARG A 496 -9.48 -42.49 -4.41
N SER A 497 -8.83 -43.48 -3.79
CA SER A 497 -9.33 -44.06 -2.54
C SER A 497 -9.30 -43.07 -1.36
N MET A 498 -8.37 -42.13 -1.34
CA MET A 498 -8.27 -41.11 -0.28
C MET A 498 -9.35 -40.04 -0.43
N TYR A 499 -9.51 -39.51 -1.65
CA TYR A 499 -10.32 -38.31 -1.86
C TYR A 499 -11.72 -38.56 -2.41
N GLN A 500 -12.01 -39.73 -2.99
CA GLN A 500 -13.30 -40.01 -3.66
C GLN A 500 -14.17 -41.01 -2.89
N ARG A 501 -14.07 -41.05 -1.55
CA ARG A 501 -14.95 -41.91 -0.74
C ARG A 501 -16.38 -41.36 -0.70
N PRO A 502 -17.41 -42.22 -0.79
CA PRO A 502 -18.78 -41.78 -0.50
C PRO A 502 -18.87 -41.30 0.95
N ALA A 503 -19.57 -40.19 1.17
CA ALA A 503 -19.83 -39.70 2.52
C ALA A 503 -20.70 -40.74 3.24
N LEU A 504 -20.18 -41.33 4.32
CA LEU A 504 -21.02 -42.08 5.25
C LEU A 504 -22.01 -41.09 5.86
N ALA A 505 -23.31 -41.34 5.73
CA ALA A 505 -24.33 -40.56 6.41
C ALA A 505 -24.00 -40.52 7.92
N GLY A 506 -23.66 -39.34 8.43
CA GLY A 506 -23.34 -39.11 9.84
C GLY A 506 -21.85 -39.11 10.24
N ALA A 507 -20.92 -39.39 9.33
CA ALA A 507 -19.49 -39.21 9.59
C ALA A 507 -18.95 -38.06 8.74
N SER A 508 -18.60 -36.94 9.40
CA SER A 508 -17.91 -35.83 8.78
C SER A 508 -16.67 -36.36 8.03
N PRO A 509 -16.48 -36.03 6.74
CA PRO A 509 -15.32 -36.49 6.00
C PRO A 509 -14.05 -35.97 6.66
N ALA A 510 -13.05 -36.84 6.83
CA ALA A 510 -11.74 -36.54 7.44
C ALA A 510 -10.89 -35.52 6.67
N HIS A 511 -11.47 -34.79 5.72
CA HIS A 511 -10.89 -33.70 4.96
C HIS A 511 -11.90 -32.54 4.94
N GLY A 512 -11.65 -31.54 5.79
CA GLY A 512 -12.51 -30.35 5.94
C GLY A 512 -11.98 -29.49 7.07
N GLY A 513 -11.42 -28.34 6.73
CA GLY A 513 -10.47 -27.55 7.49
C GLY A 513 -9.34 -27.23 6.53
#